data_AF-A0A519SQN9-F1
#
_entry.id   AF-A0A519SQN9-F1
#
_cell.length_a   1.000
_cell.length_b   1.000
_cell.length_c   1.000
_cell.angle_alpha   90.00
_cell.angle_beta   90.00
_cell.angle_gamma   90.00
#
_symmetry.space_group_name_H-M   'P 1'
#
loop_
_entity.id
_entity.type
_entity.pdbx_description
1 polymer ?
#
loop_
_entity_poly.entity_id
_entity_poly.type
_entity_poly.pdbx_seq_one_letter_code
_entity_poly.pdbx_strand_id
1 'polypeptide(L)'
;MNRRDALARVALLMGGAVIGADYLLTGCGPSTSNKETAKDETKAPGSDFKPLDAKQVAYLDEVSDTILPPTKSPGAKAAKVGSFMAVMVRDCYAPADQKIFMEGFDKLEAASQKQNSKGFLESTPA
;
A
#
# COMPACT_ATOMS: atom_id res chain seq x y z
N MET A 1 -55.06 1.34 19.79
CA MET A 1 -53.61 1.44 19.53
C MET A 1 -52.96 0.18 20.08
N ASN A 2 -52.55 -0.75 19.21
CA ASN A 2 -52.10 -2.08 19.67
C ASN A 2 -50.64 -2.02 20.14
N ARG A 3 -50.41 -2.43 21.39
CA ARG A 3 -49.06 -2.50 21.99
C ARG A 3 -48.08 -3.36 21.18
N ARG A 4 -48.58 -4.36 20.45
CA ARG A 4 -47.76 -5.22 19.57
C ARG A 4 -47.25 -4.45 18.34
N ASP A 5 -48.09 -3.60 17.74
CA ASP A 5 -47.69 -2.77 16.59
C ASP A 5 -46.70 -1.68 17.00
N ALA A 6 -46.87 -1.13 18.21
CA ALA A 6 -45.92 -0.15 18.75
C ALA A 6 -44.54 -0.77 18.99
N LEU A 7 -44.49 -1.96 19.60
CA LEU A 7 -43.23 -2.67 19.83
C LEU A 7 -42.56 -3.13 18.52
N ALA A 8 -43.34 -3.57 17.52
CA ALA A 8 -42.80 -3.93 16.20
C ALA A 8 -42.13 -2.74 15.49
N ARG A 9 -42.72 -1.53 15.59
CA ARG A 9 -42.16 -0.32 14.98
C ARG A 9 -40.89 0.17 15.69
N VAL A 10 -40.84 0.08 17.02
CA VAL A 10 -39.63 0.43 17.79
C VAL A 10 -38.50 -0.56 17.52
N ALA A 11 -38.81 -1.86 17.43
CA ALA A 11 -37.83 -2.89 17.08
C ALA A 11 -37.30 -2.72 15.64
N LEU A 12 -38.15 -2.34 14.69
CA LEU A 12 -37.74 -2.06 13.31
C LEU A 12 -36.84 -0.81 13.22
N LEU A 13 -37.15 0.25 13.97
CA LEU A 13 -36.34 1.48 14.00
C LEU A 13 -34.98 1.27 14.68
N MET A 14 -34.96 0.60 15.83
CA MET A 14 -33.71 0.36 16.58
C MET A 14 -32.85 -0.75 15.96
N GLY A 15 -33.48 -1.83 15.49
CA GLY A 15 -32.78 -2.90 14.76
C GLY A 15 -32.27 -2.46 13.40
N GLY A 16 -33.04 -1.60 12.71
CA GLY A 16 -32.63 -0.98 11.44
C GLY A 16 -31.47 0.01 11.61
N ALA A 17 -31.35 0.70 12.74
CA ALA A 17 -30.23 1.60 13.01
C ALA A 17 -28.92 0.84 13.29
N VAL A 18 -28.95 -0.36 13.89
CA VAL A 18 -27.72 -1.10 14.20
C VAL A 18 -27.10 -1.78 12.97
N ILE A 19 -27.93 -2.28 12.05
CA ILE A 19 -27.46 -2.91 10.79
C ILE A 19 -27.36 -1.85 9.67
N GLY A 20 -28.21 -0.84 9.70
CA GLY A 20 -28.26 0.22 8.71
C GLY A 20 -27.41 1.45 9.02
N ALA A 21 -26.83 1.59 10.22
CA ALA A 21 -25.92 2.71 10.50
C ALA A 21 -24.71 2.67 9.57
N ASP A 22 -24.08 1.51 9.38
CA ASP A 22 -22.97 1.37 8.42
C ASP A 22 -23.44 1.70 6.99
N TYR A 23 -24.60 1.20 6.57
CA TYR A 23 -25.15 1.48 5.24
C TYR A 23 -25.58 2.94 5.02
N LEU A 24 -26.06 3.62 6.07
CA LEU A 24 -26.52 5.01 6.03
C LEU A 24 -25.35 5.99 6.19
N LEU A 25 -24.32 5.65 6.96
CA LEU A 25 -23.06 6.41 7.03
C LEU A 25 -22.30 6.34 5.69
N THR A 26 -22.33 5.19 5.00
CA THR A 26 -21.86 5.06 3.61
C THR A 26 -22.81 5.72 2.59
N GLY A 27 -24.07 5.93 2.95
CA GLY A 27 -25.10 6.53 2.11
C GLY A 27 -25.04 8.06 1.97
N CYS A 28 -24.24 8.76 2.80
CA CYS A 28 -23.89 10.17 2.62
C CYS A 28 -22.53 10.34 1.92
N GLY A 29 -22.27 9.54 0.89
CA GLY A 29 -21.35 9.90 -0.20
C GLY A 29 -22.11 10.70 -1.27
N PRO A 30 -21.45 11.58 -2.04
CA PRO A 30 -22.14 12.45 -2.99
C PRO A 30 -22.94 11.61 -4.00
N SER A 31 -24.21 11.97 -4.17
CA SER A 31 -25.14 11.34 -5.10
C SER A 31 -24.58 11.29 -6.52
N THR A 32 -24.04 10.15 -6.92
CA THR A 32 -23.94 9.78 -8.33
C THR A 32 -24.71 8.49 -8.53
N SER A 33 -25.95 8.66 -8.97
CA SER A 33 -26.77 7.61 -9.54
C SER A 33 -26.04 7.00 -10.74
N ASN A 34 -25.31 5.91 -10.53
CA ASN A 34 -25.26 4.84 -11.50
C ASN A 34 -24.82 3.52 -10.88
N LYS A 35 -25.73 2.56 -11.02
CA LYS A 35 -25.62 1.16 -10.67
C LYS A 35 -24.79 0.47 -11.76
N GLU A 36 -23.55 0.06 -11.48
CA GLU A 36 -23.05 -1.25 -11.91
C GLU A 36 -21.63 -1.57 -11.39
N THR A 37 -21.49 -2.81 -10.94
CA THR A 37 -20.26 -3.59 -10.77
C THR A 37 -19.34 -3.24 -9.62
N ALA A 38 -19.30 -4.18 -8.67
CA ALA A 38 -18.20 -4.43 -7.75
C ALA A 38 -16.85 -4.35 -8.48
N LYS A 39 -16.06 -3.32 -8.20
CA LYS A 39 -14.61 -3.30 -8.39
C LYS A 39 -13.97 -2.46 -7.30
N ASP A 40 -13.30 -3.15 -6.39
CA ASP A 40 -11.95 -2.79 -5.94
C ASP A 40 -11.80 -1.41 -5.26
N GLU A 41 -11.90 -1.38 -3.93
CA GLU A 41 -11.50 -0.21 -3.11
C GLU A 41 -9.96 -0.05 -3.00
N THR A 42 -9.17 -0.65 -3.91
CA THR A 42 -7.70 -0.58 -3.88
C THR A 42 -7.09 0.41 -4.89
N LYS A 43 -7.89 1.20 -5.62
CA LYS A 43 -7.34 2.24 -6.50
C LYS A 43 -7.46 3.63 -5.88
N ALA A 44 -6.39 4.04 -5.21
CA ALA A 44 -6.03 5.45 -5.15
C ALA A 44 -6.15 6.05 -6.58
N PRO A 45 -6.88 7.16 -6.75
CA PRO A 45 -7.04 7.76 -8.07
C PRO A 45 -5.72 8.42 -8.45
N GLY A 46 -4.95 7.79 -9.34
CA GLY A 46 -4.00 8.54 -10.17
C GLY A 46 -2.56 8.07 -10.30
N SER A 47 -2.18 6.83 -9.94
CA SER A 47 -0.86 6.33 -10.32
C SER A 47 -0.97 5.15 -11.29
N ASP A 48 -0.66 5.38 -12.56
CA ASP A 48 -0.30 4.32 -13.54
C ASP A 48 1.03 3.63 -13.20
N PHE A 49 1.45 3.73 -11.93
CA PHE A 49 2.68 3.15 -11.43
C PHE A 49 2.51 1.64 -11.31
N LYS A 50 3.30 0.91 -12.09
CA LYS A 50 3.36 -0.55 -11.98
C LYS A 50 3.94 -0.92 -10.61
N PRO A 51 3.27 -1.78 -9.83
CA PRO A 51 3.83 -2.29 -8.58
C PRO A 51 5.21 -2.93 -8.80
N LEU A 52 6.09 -2.73 -7.81
CA LEU A 52 7.38 -3.40 -7.77
C LEU A 52 7.17 -4.91 -7.77
N ASP A 53 7.95 -5.63 -8.58
CA ASP A 53 7.90 -7.08 -8.59
C ASP A 53 8.66 -7.69 -7.40
N ALA A 54 8.49 -8.99 -7.18
CA ALA A 54 9.10 -9.68 -6.05
C ALA A 54 10.64 -9.64 -6.08
N LYS A 55 11.27 -9.55 -7.26
CA LYS A 55 12.73 -9.46 -7.39
C LYS A 55 13.22 -8.07 -7.01
N GLN A 56 12.49 -7.02 -7.41
CA GLN A 56 12.77 -5.64 -7.03
C GLN A 56 12.62 -5.43 -5.52
N VAL A 57 11.58 -6.02 -4.93
CA VAL A 57 11.39 -6.00 -3.46
C VAL A 57 12.55 -6.71 -2.76
N ALA A 58 12.94 -7.91 -3.21
CA ALA A 58 14.08 -8.64 -2.63
C ALA A 58 15.40 -7.87 -2.80
N TYR A 59 15.61 -7.22 -3.95
CA TYR A 59 16.77 -6.34 -4.18
C TYR A 59 16.79 -5.19 -3.17
N LEU A 60 15.66 -4.49 -2.98
CA LEU A 60 15.56 -3.40 -2.02
C LEU A 60 15.76 -3.88 -0.57
N ASP A 61 15.35 -5.11 -0.25
CA ASP A 61 15.65 -5.70 1.05
C ASP A 61 17.17 -5.79 1.29
N GLU A 62 17.96 -6.31 0.32
CA GLU A 62 19.43 -6.35 0.46
C GLU A 62 20.07 -4.95 0.53
N VAL A 63 19.60 -4.02 -0.31
CA VAL A 63 20.07 -2.63 -0.30
C VAL A 63 19.79 -1.98 1.06
N SER A 64 18.59 -2.17 1.59
CA SER A 64 18.19 -1.59 2.87
C SER A 64 18.95 -2.22 4.04
N ASP A 65 19.24 -3.52 3.99
CA ASP A 65 20.03 -4.21 5.02
C ASP A 65 21.49 -3.76 5.03
N THR A 66 22.03 -3.38 3.87
CA THR A 66 23.36 -2.77 3.79
C THR A 66 23.40 -1.41 4.49
N ILE A 67 22.31 -0.63 4.41
CA ILE A 67 22.20 0.68 5.07
C ILE A 67 21.96 0.51 6.58
N LEU A 68 21.09 -0.43 6.96
CA LEU A 68 20.76 -0.72 8.35
C LEU A 68 20.88 -2.22 8.63
N PRO A 69 22.12 -2.69 8.87
CA PRO A 69 22.38 -4.10 9.12
C PRO A 69 21.85 -4.52 10.49
N PRO A 70 21.63 -5.82 10.70
CA PRO A 70 21.27 -6.35 12.01
C PRO A 70 22.39 -6.04 13.02
N THR A 71 21.99 -5.48 14.16
CA THR A 71 22.91 -5.23 15.28
C THR A 71 22.33 -5.89 16.53
N LYS A 72 21.92 -5.10 17.53
CA LYS A 72 21.15 -5.58 18.69
C LYS A 72 19.65 -5.66 18.39
N SER A 73 19.22 -5.02 17.29
CA SER A 73 17.87 -5.10 16.74
C SER A 73 17.90 -5.81 15.37
N PRO A 74 16.75 -6.33 14.92
CA PRO A 74 16.62 -6.82 13.54
C PRO A 74 17.04 -5.76 12.52
N GLY A 75 17.73 -6.19 11.46
CA GLY A 75 18.11 -5.33 10.32
C GLY A 75 16.93 -5.00 9.42
N ALA A 76 17.13 -4.12 8.44
CA ALA A 76 16.08 -3.66 7.56
C ALA A 76 15.43 -4.78 6.73
N LYS A 77 16.19 -5.79 6.30
CA LYS A 77 15.63 -6.95 5.60
C LYS A 77 14.73 -7.80 6.49
N ALA A 78 15.15 -8.02 7.74
CA ALA A 78 14.33 -8.73 8.73
C ALA A 78 13.02 -7.97 9.03
N ALA A 79 13.04 -6.64 8.94
CA ALA A 79 11.87 -5.78 9.06
C ALA A 79 11.05 -5.65 7.77
N LYS A 80 11.43 -6.32 6.67
CA LYS A 80 10.75 -6.27 5.36
C LYS A 80 10.62 -4.86 4.79
N VAL A 81 11.67 -4.05 4.93
CA VAL A 81 11.69 -2.67 4.48
C VAL A 81 11.45 -2.56 2.97
N GLY A 82 11.91 -3.49 2.14
CA GLY A 82 11.64 -3.50 0.71
C GLY A 82 10.14 -3.61 0.38
N SER A 83 9.40 -4.40 1.15
CA SER A 83 7.94 -4.52 1.00
C SER A 83 7.23 -3.23 1.43
N PHE A 84 7.71 -2.60 2.50
CA PHE A 84 7.19 -1.30 2.95
C PHE A 84 7.44 -0.20 1.91
N MET A 85 8.64 -0.15 1.33
CA MET A 85 8.98 0.80 0.25
C MET A 85 8.05 0.65 -0.95
N ALA A 86 7.71 -0.59 -1.35
CA ALA A 86 6.80 -0.83 -2.48
C ALA A 86 5.41 -0.22 -2.26
N VAL A 87 4.88 -0.30 -1.05
CA VAL A 87 3.59 0.31 -0.68
C VAL A 87 3.70 1.83 -0.63
N MET A 88 4.73 2.35 0.03
CA MET A 88 4.94 3.80 0.17
C MET A 88 5.11 4.50 -1.18
N VAL A 89 5.93 3.94 -2.09
CA VAL A 89 6.16 4.52 -3.42
C VAL A 89 4.88 4.45 -4.26
N ARG A 90 4.09 3.39 -4.14
CA ARG A 90 2.82 3.26 -4.87
C ARG A 90 1.78 4.27 -4.38
N ASP A 91 1.57 4.36 -3.06
CA ASP A 91 0.40 5.03 -2.50
C ASP A 91 0.65 6.47 -2.06
N CYS A 92 1.91 6.85 -1.79
CA CYS A 92 2.23 8.15 -1.19
C CYS A 92 3.09 9.07 -2.06
N TYR A 93 3.72 8.56 -3.12
CA TYR A 93 4.63 9.36 -3.94
C TYR A 93 3.92 10.00 -5.13
N ALA A 94 4.33 11.21 -5.50
CA ALA A 94 3.90 11.82 -6.74
C ALA A 94 4.52 11.07 -7.95
N PRO A 95 3.91 11.12 -9.14
CA PRO A 95 4.45 10.44 -10.33
C PRO A 95 5.89 10.82 -10.70
N ALA A 96 6.28 12.08 -10.42
CA ALA A 96 7.66 12.54 -10.62
C ALA A 96 8.64 11.81 -9.69
N ASP A 97 8.27 11.64 -8.42
CA ASP A 97 9.10 10.99 -7.40
C ASP A 97 9.16 9.47 -7.62
N GLN A 98 8.06 8.87 -8.08
CA GLN A 98 8.01 7.48 -8.51
C GLN A 98 9.01 7.22 -9.64
N LYS A 99 9.10 8.11 -10.62
CA LYS A 99 10.08 8.01 -11.71
C LYS A 99 11.51 8.12 -11.18
N ILE A 100 11.79 9.08 -10.30
CA ILE A 100 13.11 9.25 -9.68
C ILE A 100 13.51 7.99 -8.90
N PHE A 101 12.57 7.38 -8.19
CA PHE A 101 12.80 6.14 -7.45
C PHE A 101 13.19 5.00 -8.39
N MET A 102 12.48 4.83 -9.51
CA MET A 102 12.79 3.80 -10.50
C MET A 102 14.15 4.03 -11.17
N GLU A 103 14.48 5.27 -11.52
CA GLU A 103 15.82 5.63 -12.02
C GLU A 103 16.93 5.38 -10.99
N GLY A 104 16.58 5.35 -9.70
CA GLY A 104 17.49 5.05 -8.60
C GLY A 104 18.09 3.65 -8.68
N PHE A 105 17.32 2.66 -9.13
CA PHE A 105 17.82 1.29 -9.34
C PHE A 105 18.96 1.27 -10.38
N ASP A 106 18.73 1.88 -11.53
CA ASP A 106 19.72 1.93 -12.61
C ASP A 106 20.97 2.71 -12.20
N LYS A 107 20.79 3.82 -11.49
CA LYS A 107 21.90 4.63 -10.97
C LYS A 107 22.73 3.87 -9.94
N LEU A 108 22.09 3.11 -9.05
CA LEU A 108 22.79 2.29 -8.07
C LEU A 108 23.59 1.18 -8.74
N GLU A 109 23.00 0.50 -9.72
CA GLU A 109 23.67 -0.55 -10.47
C GLU A 109 24.86 -0.01 -11.26
N ALA A 110 24.69 1.12 -11.96
CA ALA A 110 25.76 1.80 -12.67
C ALA A 110 26.89 2.26 -11.73
N ALA A 111 26.55 2.75 -10.53
CA ALA A 111 27.52 3.13 -9.52
C ALA A 111 28.30 1.92 -9.00
N SER A 112 27.62 0.81 -8.71
CA SER A 112 28.27 -0.45 -8.31
C SER A 112 29.21 -0.96 -9.39
N GLN A 113 28.76 -0.98 -10.65
CA GLN A 113 29.60 -1.42 -11.76
C GLN A 113 30.82 -0.52 -11.93
N LYS A 114 30.68 0.79 -11.75
CA LYS A 114 31.79 1.74 -11.86
C LYS A 114 32.81 1.58 -10.73
N GLN A 115 32.38 1.28 -9.51
CA GLN A 115 33.27 1.19 -8.34
C GLN A 115 33.86 -0.22 -8.15
N ASN A 116 33.06 -1.25 -8.40
CA ASN A 116 33.39 -2.64 -8.07
C ASN A 116 33.52 -3.53 -9.31
N SER A 117 33.24 -3.03 -10.52
CA SER A 117 33.18 -3.80 -11.77
C SER A 117 32.18 -4.97 -11.73
N LYS A 118 31.23 -4.92 -10.81
CA LYS A 118 30.20 -5.94 -10.54
C LYS A 118 28.87 -5.27 -10.22
N GLY A 119 27.77 -6.00 -10.42
CA GLY A 119 26.46 -5.55 -9.98
C GLY A 119 26.38 -5.38 -8.46
N PHE A 120 25.37 -4.64 -7.97
CA PHE A 120 25.28 -4.34 -6.53
C PHE A 120 25.21 -5.62 -5.69
N LEU A 121 24.35 -6.57 -6.08
CA LEU A 121 24.20 -7.84 -5.36
C LEU A 121 25.40 -8.80 -5.52
N GLU A 122 26.21 -8.62 -6.56
CA GLU A 122 27.42 -9.40 -6.79
C GLU A 122 28.64 -8.80 -6.07
N SER A 123 28.51 -7.57 -5.58
CA SER A 123 29.53 -6.89 -4.82
C SER A 123 29.49 -7.36 -3.37
N THR A 124 30.67 -7.55 -2.79
CA THR A 124 30.78 -7.96 -1.38
C THR A 124 30.74 -6.71 -0.50
N PRO A 125 29.96 -6.71 0.60
CA PRO A 125 30.03 -5.63 1.58
C PRO A 125 31.44 -5.52 2.16
N ALA A 126 31.88 -4.29 2.43
CA ALA A 126 33.21 -3.96 2.95
C ALA A 126 33.40 -4.37 4.42
#